data_AF-A0A075MV74-F1
#
_entry.id   AF-A0A075MV74-F1
#
_cell.length_a   1.000
_cell.length_b   1.000
_cell.length_c   1.000
_cell.angle_alpha   90.00
_cell.angle_beta   90.00
_cell.angle_gamma   90.00
#
_symmetry.space_group_name_H-M   'P 1'
#
loop_
_entity.id
_entity.type
_entity.pdbx_description
1 polymer ?
#
loop_
_entity_poly.entity_id
_entity_poly.type
_entity_poly.pdbx_seq_one_letter_code
_entity_poly.pdbx_strand_id
1 'polypeptide(L)'
;MDYYCDDLVQRLAKAVEKNRADALLLSGGLDSAIIASILKPRYCVTAALGKDAPDLAYARQVAQKYCRVHAEAVFGPEKMVELVDIVVQVFKTFDPIEVRNSCVALAALLRAKEDGYRAVVTGDGGDELFAGYNYLSRYYGDYEKLGQELARLWQVMHFSSRALGEKMGVEVRAPFLDREFAEYAKSMPAGEKVGERDGEKWGKFVLRKCFERDLGGLAWRKKMAQEQGAGTDQFHKYVEDMIDDSTYANRAKIALLEGVKLRSKEHLHYYAMFRSYNPPPKEEAGGCSRRCPECGGCFEWTGKFCRTCGAFPVTPVASL
;
A
#
# COMPACT_ATOMS: atom_id res chain seq x y z
N MET A 1 -11.49 15.13 -23.83
CA MET A 1 -10.90 15.15 -22.47
C MET A 1 -11.91 15.67 -21.45
N ASP A 2 -12.57 16.81 -21.70
CA ASP A 2 -13.65 17.33 -20.81
C ASP A 2 -14.83 16.35 -20.62
N TYR A 3 -15.20 15.59 -21.66
CA TYR A 3 -16.29 14.59 -21.58
C TYR A 3 -16.10 13.54 -20.48
N TYR A 4 -14.87 13.05 -20.26
CA TYR A 4 -14.64 12.03 -19.24
C TYR A 4 -14.59 12.61 -17.83
N CYS A 5 -14.26 13.90 -17.68
CA CYS A 5 -14.08 14.47 -16.35
C CYS A 5 -15.38 14.60 -15.58
N ASP A 6 -16.44 15.11 -16.21
CA ASP A 6 -17.72 15.26 -15.51
C ASP A 6 -18.28 13.91 -15.08
N ASP A 7 -18.29 12.91 -15.97
CA ASP A 7 -18.79 11.56 -15.66
C ASP A 7 -17.90 10.85 -14.61
N LEU A 8 -16.57 10.95 -14.72
CA LEU A 8 -15.64 10.39 -13.72
C LEU A 8 -15.88 11.00 -12.34
N VAL A 9 -15.91 12.33 -12.26
CA VAL A 9 -16.06 13.06 -10.99
C VAL A 9 -17.41 12.74 -10.36
N GLN A 10 -18.49 12.73 -11.14
CA GLN A 10 -19.82 12.38 -10.64
C GLN A 10 -19.89 10.94 -10.13
N ARG A 11 -19.33 9.97 -10.86
CA ARG A 11 -19.31 8.56 -10.43
C ARG A 11 -18.46 8.36 -9.19
N LEU A 12 -17.28 9.00 -9.11
CA LEU A 12 -16.45 8.92 -7.91
C LEU A 12 -17.13 9.59 -6.73
N ALA A 13 -17.79 10.73 -6.93
CA ALA A 13 -18.56 11.39 -5.87
C ALA A 13 -19.69 10.51 -5.33
N LYS A 14 -20.43 9.82 -6.22
CA LYS A 14 -21.44 8.83 -5.83
C LYS A 14 -20.83 7.66 -5.05
N ALA A 15 -19.68 7.16 -5.48
CA ALA A 15 -18.96 6.10 -4.79
C ALA A 15 -18.48 6.55 -3.40
N VAL A 16 -17.97 7.79 -3.27
CA VAL A 16 -17.57 8.39 -2.00
C VAL A 16 -18.76 8.52 -1.06
N GLU A 17 -19.91 9.00 -1.55
CA GLU A 17 -21.11 9.16 -0.72
C GLU A 17 -21.65 7.82 -0.22
N LYS A 18 -21.69 6.79 -1.09
CA LYS A 18 -22.08 5.43 -0.69
C LYS A 18 -21.13 4.81 0.34
N ASN A 19 -19.86 5.21 0.32
CA ASN A 19 -18.79 4.70 1.18
C ASN A 19 -18.38 5.72 2.26
N ARG A 20 -19.24 6.69 2.57
CA ARG A 20 -18.94 7.84 3.43
C ARG A 20 -18.57 7.41 4.85
N ALA A 21 -17.51 7.97 5.41
CA ALA A 21 -17.23 7.93 6.85
C ALA A 21 -16.68 9.29 7.31
N ASP A 22 -16.71 9.56 8.61
CA ASP A 22 -16.25 10.84 9.16
C ASP A 22 -14.72 11.00 9.16
N ALA A 23 -14.01 9.88 9.10
CA ALA A 23 -12.54 9.82 9.13
C ALA A 23 -11.96 9.36 7.77
N LEU A 24 -10.82 9.93 7.41
CA LEU A 24 -10.03 9.58 6.21
C LEU A 24 -8.59 9.25 6.61
N LEU A 25 -8.04 8.14 6.11
CA LEU A 25 -6.59 7.92 6.14
C LEU A 25 -5.95 8.75 5.03
N LEU A 26 -5.30 9.85 5.40
CA LEU A 26 -4.76 10.85 4.50
C LEU A 26 -3.24 10.67 4.37
N SER A 27 -2.80 9.99 3.31
CA SER A 27 -1.36 9.80 3.02
C SER A 27 -0.69 11.01 2.38
N GLY A 28 -1.43 12.04 1.97
CA GLY A 28 -0.87 13.16 1.19
C GLY A 28 -0.56 12.81 -0.27
N GLY A 29 -0.81 11.57 -0.70
CA GLY A 29 -0.79 11.16 -2.10
C GLY A 29 -2.02 11.65 -2.89
N LEU A 30 -1.98 11.49 -4.21
CA LEU A 30 -3.06 11.94 -5.11
C LEU A 30 -4.42 11.34 -4.74
N ASP A 31 -4.47 10.03 -4.47
CA ASP A 31 -5.74 9.33 -4.31
C ASP A 31 -6.49 9.77 -3.06
N SER A 32 -5.79 9.80 -1.92
CA SER A 32 -6.38 10.28 -0.67
C SER A 32 -6.71 11.77 -0.72
N ALA A 33 -5.97 12.58 -1.49
CA ALA A 33 -6.30 13.98 -1.73
C ALA A 33 -7.57 14.17 -2.56
N ILE A 34 -7.78 13.36 -3.61
CA ILE A 34 -9.03 13.34 -4.39
C ILE A 34 -10.20 12.94 -3.50
N ILE A 35 -10.05 11.88 -2.69
CA ILE A 35 -11.10 11.49 -1.75
C ILE A 35 -11.38 12.61 -0.75
N ALA A 36 -10.35 13.29 -0.23
CA ALA A 36 -10.52 14.42 0.68
C ALA A 36 -11.31 15.57 0.05
N SER A 37 -11.02 15.94 -1.21
CA SER A 37 -11.68 17.07 -1.88
C SER A 37 -13.18 16.85 -2.08
N ILE A 38 -13.58 15.59 -2.31
CA ILE A 38 -14.98 15.18 -2.45
C ILE A 38 -15.64 15.00 -1.08
N LEU A 39 -15.04 14.19 -0.20
CA LEU A 39 -15.63 13.75 1.07
C LEU A 39 -15.76 14.90 2.08
N LYS A 40 -14.77 15.82 2.09
CA LYS A 40 -14.61 16.89 3.09
C LYS A 40 -14.73 16.35 4.52
N PRO A 41 -13.85 15.41 4.91
CA PRO A 41 -14.01 14.65 6.15
C PRO A 41 -13.89 15.52 7.40
N ARG A 42 -14.58 15.11 8.46
CA ARG A 42 -14.46 15.75 9.78
C ARG A 42 -13.08 15.53 10.37
N TYR A 43 -12.48 14.38 10.10
CA TYR A 43 -11.19 13.98 10.65
C TYR A 43 -10.31 13.32 9.60
N CYS A 44 -9.05 13.69 9.59
CA CYS A 44 -8.02 13.08 8.76
C CYS A 44 -6.87 12.62 9.66
N VAL A 45 -6.29 11.48 9.34
CA VAL A 45 -5.09 11.00 10.02
C VAL A 45 -4.01 10.64 9.02
N THR A 46 -2.79 11.09 9.28
CA THR A 46 -1.59 10.70 8.54
C THR A 46 -0.65 9.98 9.48
N ALA A 47 -0.08 8.86 9.04
CA ALA A 47 0.90 8.11 9.83
C ALA A 47 2.28 8.18 9.18
N ALA A 48 3.31 8.27 10.02
CA ALA A 48 4.69 8.37 9.56
C ALA A 48 5.68 7.92 10.64
N LEU A 49 6.80 7.31 10.20
CA LEU A 49 7.97 7.08 11.03
C LEU A 49 8.83 8.34 11.03
N GLY A 50 8.88 9.01 12.18
CA GLY A 50 9.60 10.28 12.33
C GLY A 50 8.88 11.51 11.78
N LYS A 51 9.32 12.69 12.22
CA LYS A 51 8.65 13.98 11.94
C LYS A 51 8.98 14.57 10.57
N ASP A 52 10.05 14.09 9.95
CA ASP A 52 10.57 14.60 8.67
C ASP A 52 10.06 13.80 7.46
N ALA A 53 9.11 12.88 7.67
CA ALA A 53 8.51 12.09 6.61
C ALA A 53 7.82 12.99 5.57
N PRO A 54 8.16 12.86 4.27
CA PRO A 54 7.64 13.74 3.22
C PRO A 54 6.12 13.82 3.13
N ASP A 55 5.41 12.71 3.40
CA ASP A 55 3.94 12.67 3.34
C ASP A 55 3.26 13.59 4.35
N LEU A 56 3.87 13.87 5.51
CA LEU A 56 3.31 14.79 6.50
C LEU A 56 3.13 16.20 5.90
N ALA A 57 4.13 16.70 5.18
CA ALA A 57 4.07 18.03 4.58
C ALA A 57 2.96 18.14 3.52
N TYR A 58 2.78 17.11 2.70
CA TYR A 58 1.70 17.09 1.70
C TYR A 58 0.33 16.87 2.32
N ALA A 59 0.23 15.99 3.31
CA ALA A 59 -1.00 15.74 4.02
C ALA A 59 -1.50 17.00 4.75
N ARG A 60 -0.61 17.78 5.39
CA ARG A 60 -0.97 19.09 5.98
C ARG A 60 -1.59 20.03 4.96
N GLN A 61 -1.02 20.13 3.75
CA GLN A 61 -1.55 20.98 2.68
C GLN A 61 -2.95 20.56 2.22
N VAL A 62 -3.18 19.25 2.05
CA VAL A 62 -4.51 18.70 1.70
C VAL A 62 -5.49 18.92 2.85
N ALA A 63 -5.06 18.63 4.07
CA ALA A 63 -5.89 18.74 5.26
C ALA A 63 -6.35 20.16 5.51
N GLN A 64 -5.47 21.15 5.35
CA GLN A 64 -5.82 22.57 5.49
C GLN A 64 -6.96 22.99 4.55
N LYS A 65 -7.09 22.36 3.38
CA LYS A 65 -8.14 22.67 2.40
C LYS A 65 -9.45 21.93 2.67
N TYR A 66 -9.40 20.69 3.14
CA TYR A 66 -10.55 19.78 3.07
C TYR A 66 -10.92 19.07 4.38
N CYS A 67 -10.03 19.03 5.37
CA CYS A 67 -10.26 18.33 6.63
C CYS A 67 -10.54 19.35 7.74
N ARG A 68 -11.54 19.07 8.59
CA ARG A 68 -11.82 19.93 9.77
C ARG A 68 -10.78 19.75 10.88
N VAL A 69 -10.38 18.50 11.13
CA VAL A 69 -9.34 18.14 12.10
C VAL A 69 -8.34 17.23 11.39
N HIS A 70 -7.05 17.48 11.60
CA HIS A 70 -5.96 16.64 11.08
C HIS A 70 -5.07 16.21 12.23
N ALA A 71 -4.94 14.91 12.41
CA ALA A 71 -4.02 14.30 13.34
C ALA A 71 -2.83 13.68 12.60
N GLU A 72 -1.68 13.70 13.25
CA GLU A 72 -0.48 13.04 12.77
C GLU A 72 -0.08 11.95 13.77
N ALA A 73 -0.19 10.70 13.35
CA ALA A 73 0.32 9.53 14.06
C ALA A 73 1.82 9.38 13.76
N VAL A 74 2.63 10.30 14.29
CA VAL A 74 4.08 10.22 14.18
C VAL A 74 4.61 9.26 15.24
N PHE A 75 5.30 8.21 14.81
CA PHE A 75 5.84 7.18 15.69
C PHE A 75 7.35 7.01 15.52
N GLY A 76 7.98 6.41 16.53
CA GLY A 76 9.41 6.06 16.54
C GLY A 76 9.67 4.58 16.24
N PRO A 77 10.94 4.17 16.14
CA PRO A 77 11.31 2.79 15.81
C PRO A 77 10.78 1.74 16.80
N GLU A 78 10.65 2.06 18.08
CA GLU A 78 10.13 1.15 19.10
C GLU A 78 8.67 0.80 18.82
N LYS A 79 7.86 1.82 18.50
CA LYS A 79 6.47 1.61 18.09
C LYS A 79 6.38 0.88 16.76
N MET A 80 7.34 1.09 15.85
CA MET A 80 7.42 0.34 14.60
C MET A 80 7.60 -1.16 14.86
N VAL A 81 8.43 -1.57 15.83
CA VAL A 81 8.58 -2.99 16.23
C VAL A 81 7.24 -3.58 16.68
N GLU A 82 6.44 -2.84 17.47
CA GLU A 82 5.11 -3.29 17.89
C GLU A 82 4.13 -3.43 16.69
N LEU A 83 4.18 -2.49 15.74
CA LEU A 83 3.33 -2.53 14.55
C LEU A 83 3.70 -3.71 13.64
N VAL A 84 5.01 -3.96 13.47
CA VAL A 84 5.54 -5.10 12.71
C VAL A 84 5.03 -6.41 13.30
N ASP A 85 5.08 -6.58 14.62
CA ASP A 85 4.61 -7.79 15.28
C ASP A 85 3.14 -8.11 14.93
N ILE A 86 2.27 -7.10 14.99
CA ILE A 86 0.85 -7.23 14.62
C ILE A 86 0.71 -7.55 13.13
N VAL A 87 1.43 -6.84 12.25
CA VAL A 87 1.35 -7.01 10.79
C VAL A 87 1.81 -8.41 10.37
N VAL A 88 2.91 -8.90 10.93
CA VAL A 88 3.44 -10.25 10.68
C VAL A 88 2.44 -11.31 11.12
N GLN A 89 1.77 -11.14 12.27
CA GLN A 89 0.71 -12.04 12.73
C GLN A 89 -0.50 -12.04 11.79
N VAL A 90 -0.96 -10.87 11.36
CA VAL A 90 -2.15 -10.72 10.50
C VAL A 90 -1.93 -11.32 9.13
N PHE A 91 -0.80 -11.00 8.49
CA PHE A 91 -0.55 -11.37 7.10
C PHE A 91 0.29 -12.63 6.93
N LYS A 92 0.85 -13.17 8.02
CA LYS A 92 1.77 -14.32 7.98
C LYS A 92 2.87 -14.12 6.94
N THR A 93 3.46 -12.93 6.96
CA THR A 93 4.47 -12.49 6.02
C THR A 93 5.65 -11.90 6.76
N PHE A 94 6.81 -12.03 6.14
CA PHE A 94 8.04 -11.36 6.51
C PHE A 94 8.65 -10.64 5.28
N ASP A 95 7.82 -10.32 4.28
CA ASP A 95 8.16 -9.40 3.17
C ASP A 95 8.39 -7.97 3.71
N PRO A 96 9.61 -7.42 3.59
CA PRO A 96 9.88 -6.08 4.12
C PRO A 96 9.06 -4.95 3.51
N ILE A 97 8.63 -5.05 2.24
CA ILE A 97 7.83 -4.01 1.59
C ILE A 97 6.40 -4.06 2.12
N GLU A 98 5.78 -5.25 2.12
CA GLU A 98 4.42 -5.43 2.65
C GLU A 98 4.35 -5.06 4.13
N VAL A 99 5.34 -5.46 4.92
CA VAL A 99 5.39 -5.17 6.36
C VAL A 99 5.44 -3.66 6.61
N ARG A 100 6.39 -2.95 5.98
CA ARG A 100 6.54 -1.50 6.17
C ARG A 100 5.30 -0.73 5.74
N ASN A 101 4.76 -1.04 4.56
CA ASN A 101 3.56 -0.37 4.06
C ASN A 101 2.33 -0.65 4.95
N SER A 102 2.17 -1.88 5.42
CA SER A 102 1.08 -2.26 6.32
C SER A 102 1.18 -1.59 7.69
N CYS A 103 2.38 -1.35 8.21
CA CYS A 103 2.57 -0.63 9.47
C CYS A 103 2.08 0.81 9.39
N VAL A 104 2.23 1.49 8.25
CA VAL A 104 1.69 2.85 8.03
C VAL A 104 0.16 2.85 8.15
N ALA A 105 -0.51 1.92 7.45
CA ALA A 105 -1.96 1.78 7.51
C ALA A 105 -2.43 1.43 8.93
N LEU A 106 -1.75 0.50 9.60
CA LEU A 106 -2.08 0.08 10.97
C LEU A 106 -1.94 1.24 11.96
N ALA A 107 -0.86 2.01 11.91
CA ALA A 107 -0.66 3.17 12.77
C ALA A 107 -1.77 4.21 12.61
N ALA A 108 -2.18 4.48 11.37
CA ALA A 108 -3.26 5.42 11.08
C ALA A 108 -4.63 4.90 11.58
N LEU A 109 -4.89 3.60 11.41
CA LEU A 109 -6.11 2.94 11.92
C LEU A 109 -6.18 2.96 13.45
N LEU A 110 -5.09 2.63 14.13
CA LEU A 110 -5.00 2.67 15.59
C LEU A 110 -5.26 4.07 16.11
N ARG A 111 -4.62 5.08 15.50
CA ARG A 111 -4.83 6.47 15.90
C ARG A 111 -6.27 6.94 15.65
N ALA A 112 -6.88 6.60 14.51
CA ALA A 112 -8.29 6.90 14.26
C ALA A 112 -9.20 6.26 15.32
N LYS A 113 -8.92 5.02 15.71
CA LYS A 113 -9.66 4.29 16.75
C LYS A 113 -9.54 4.93 18.13
N GLU A 114 -8.32 5.31 18.51
CA GLU A 114 -8.01 6.05 19.75
C GLU A 114 -8.77 7.36 19.82
N ASP A 115 -8.83 8.09 18.70
CA ASP A 115 -9.55 9.37 18.59
C ASP A 115 -11.08 9.19 18.42
N GLY A 116 -11.60 7.97 18.58
CA GLY A 116 -13.03 7.67 18.68
C GLY A 116 -13.72 7.28 17.37
N TYR A 117 -12.98 7.15 16.26
CA TYR A 117 -13.54 6.77 14.97
C TYR A 117 -13.61 5.24 14.82
N ARG A 118 -14.73 4.74 14.29
CA ARG A 118 -14.99 3.30 14.07
C ARG A 118 -15.04 2.90 12.59
N ALA A 119 -15.07 3.88 11.70
CA ALA A 119 -15.01 3.68 10.26
C ALA A 119 -14.09 4.75 9.65
N VAL A 120 -13.28 4.36 8.68
CA VAL A 120 -12.39 5.24 7.92
C VAL A 120 -12.54 5.03 6.42
N VAL A 121 -12.34 6.10 5.66
CA VAL A 121 -12.21 6.05 4.20
C VAL A 121 -10.73 5.96 3.82
N THR A 122 -10.41 5.25 2.74
CA THR A 122 -9.05 5.18 2.16
C THR A 122 -9.06 5.53 0.67
N GLY A 123 -7.87 5.77 0.11
CA GLY A 123 -7.64 5.94 -1.33
C GLY A 123 -7.29 4.63 -2.06
N ASP A 124 -7.51 3.47 -1.43
CA ASP A 124 -7.11 2.16 -1.97
C ASP A 124 -7.78 1.87 -3.32
N GLY A 125 -7.02 1.34 -4.28
CA GLY A 125 -7.49 1.02 -5.63
C GLY A 125 -7.17 2.08 -6.68
N GLY A 126 -6.78 3.29 -6.27
CA GLY A 126 -6.47 4.37 -7.21
C GLY A 126 -5.29 4.04 -8.13
N ASP A 127 -4.21 3.46 -7.60
CA ASP A 127 -3.04 3.06 -8.39
C ASP A 127 -3.36 1.95 -9.40
N GLU A 128 -4.09 0.94 -8.98
CA GLU A 128 -4.44 -0.23 -9.78
C GLU A 128 -5.41 0.12 -10.90
N LEU A 129 -6.43 0.94 -10.61
CA LEU A 129 -7.45 1.29 -11.59
C LEU A 129 -6.95 2.30 -12.63
N PHE A 130 -6.03 3.20 -12.26
CA PHE A 130 -5.62 4.34 -13.08
C PHE A 130 -4.12 4.39 -13.40
N ALA A 131 -3.44 3.24 -13.44
CA ALA A 131 -2.03 3.12 -13.86
C ALA A 131 -1.05 3.98 -13.04
N GLY A 132 -1.23 4.03 -11.72
CA GLY A 132 -0.46 4.89 -10.84
C GLY A 132 0.94 4.41 -10.47
N TYR A 133 1.25 3.13 -10.58
CA TYR A 133 2.58 2.63 -10.21
C TYR A 133 3.67 3.08 -11.20
N ASN A 134 4.79 3.59 -10.67
CA ASN A 134 5.92 4.11 -11.47
C ASN A 134 6.46 3.10 -12.48
N TYR A 135 6.44 1.81 -12.16
CA TYR A 135 6.95 0.76 -13.05
C TYR A 135 6.11 0.60 -14.33
N LEU A 136 4.86 1.06 -14.34
CA LEU A 136 3.97 1.00 -15.51
C LEU A 136 4.38 2.00 -16.60
N SER A 137 5.20 3.01 -16.27
CA SER A 137 5.70 4.01 -17.22
C SER A 137 6.41 3.40 -18.44
N ARG A 138 7.01 2.22 -18.28
CA ARG A 138 7.63 1.44 -19.36
C ARG A 138 6.65 1.01 -20.47
N TYR A 139 5.35 1.02 -20.19
CA TYR A 139 4.28 0.63 -21.11
C TYR A 139 3.50 1.83 -21.65
N TYR A 140 3.84 3.08 -21.30
CA TYR A 140 3.04 4.25 -21.72
C TYR A 140 3.10 4.53 -23.22
N GLY A 141 4.00 3.87 -23.97
CA GLY A 141 4.01 3.88 -25.44
C GLY A 141 3.29 2.70 -26.09
N ASP A 142 2.76 1.77 -25.30
CA ASP A 142 2.13 0.53 -25.75
C ASP A 142 0.86 0.28 -24.94
N TYR A 143 -0.24 0.90 -25.38
CA TYR A 143 -1.51 0.88 -24.64
C TYR A 143 -2.13 -0.51 -24.55
N GLU A 144 -1.83 -1.40 -25.50
CA GLU A 144 -2.28 -2.79 -25.45
C GLU A 144 -1.60 -3.53 -24.29
N LYS A 145 -0.25 -3.47 -24.21
CA LYS A 145 0.49 -4.06 -23.08
C LYS A 145 0.14 -3.42 -21.75
N LEU A 146 -0.07 -2.10 -21.72
CA LEU A 146 -0.53 -1.41 -20.51
C LEU A 146 -1.89 -1.95 -20.06
N GLY A 147 -2.85 -2.10 -20.99
CA GLY A 147 -4.16 -2.68 -20.71
C GLY A 147 -4.07 -4.11 -20.15
N GLN A 148 -3.22 -4.96 -20.74
CA GLN A 148 -2.98 -6.33 -20.26
C GLN A 148 -2.39 -6.35 -18.84
N GLU A 149 -1.42 -5.49 -18.55
CA GLU A 149 -0.81 -5.42 -17.22
C GLU A 149 -1.79 -4.86 -16.17
N LEU A 150 -2.62 -3.88 -16.52
CA LEU A 150 -3.69 -3.41 -15.65
C LEU A 150 -4.73 -4.50 -15.37
N ALA A 151 -5.16 -5.23 -16.39
CA ALA A 151 -6.09 -6.35 -16.23
C ALA A 151 -5.51 -7.42 -15.28
N ARG A 152 -4.21 -7.73 -15.41
CA ARG A 152 -3.50 -8.63 -14.49
C ARG A 152 -3.50 -8.08 -13.06
N LEU A 153 -3.22 -6.79 -12.87
CA LEU A 153 -3.24 -6.14 -11.56
C LEU A 153 -4.61 -6.23 -10.88
N TRP A 154 -5.69 -6.00 -11.63
CA TRP A 154 -7.04 -6.08 -11.07
C TRP A 154 -7.43 -7.47 -10.56
N GLN A 155 -6.80 -8.53 -11.07
CA GLN A 155 -7.03 -9.90 -10.60
C GLN A 155 -6.28 -10.23 -9.30
N VAL A 156 -5.20 -9.48 -9.00
CA VAL A 156 -4.28 -9.82 -7.90
C VAL A 156 -4.14 -8.72 -6.85
N MET A 157 -4.79 -7.57 -7.06
CA MET A 157 -4.76 -6.44 -6.14
C MET A 157 -5.21 -6.85 -4.74
N HIS A 158 -4.47 -6.38 -3.74
CA HIS A 158 -4.66 -6.68 -2.34
C HIS A 158 -4.38 -5.41 -1.54
N PHE A 159 -5.18 -5.15 -0.52
CA PHE A 159 -5.09 -3.94 0.29
C PHE A 159 -5.04 -4.32 1.76
N SER A 160 -3.91 -4.06 2.41
CA SER A 160 -3.69 -4.42 3.81
C SER A 160 -4.61 -3.65 4.76
N SER A 161 -5.02 -2.44 4.40
CA SER A 161 -5.92 -1.57 5.17
C SER A 161 -7.19 -2.28 5.64
N ARG A 162 -7.88 -3.02 4.76
CA ARG A 162 -9.14 -3.72 5.10
C ARG A 162 -8.93 -4.83 6.11
N ALA A 163 -7.94 -5.70 5.89
CA ALA A 163 -7.63 -6.81 6.79
C ALA A 163 -7.16 -6.30 8.17
N LEU A 164 -6.34 -5.24 8.20
CA LEU A 164 -5.92 -4.59 9.43
C LEU A 164 -7.09 -3.91 10.13
N GLY A 165 -7.97 -3.24 9.38
CA GLY A 165 -9.18 -2.61 9.89
C GLY A 165 -10.09 -3.62 10.59
N GLU A 166 -10.39 -4.74 9.92
CA GLU A 166 -11.16 -5.85 10.51
C GLU A 166 -10.53 -6.36 11.80
N LYS A 167 -9.21 -6.65 11.79
CA LYS A 167 -8.49 -7.10 12.98
C LYS A 167 -8.54 -6.07 14.12
N MET A 168 -8.51 -4.78 13.80
CA MET A 168 -8.52 -3.69 14.78
C MET A 168 -9.94 -3.26 15.18
N GLY A 169 -10.99 -3.79 14.56
CA GLY A 169 -12.37 -3.35 14.79
C GLY A 169 -12.64 -1.94 14.28
N VAL A 170 -12.05 -1.58 13.14
CA VAL A 170 -12.27 -0.33 12.40
C VAL A 170 -12.70 -0.68 10.99
N GLU A 171 -13.92 -0.28 10.60
CA GLU A 171 -14.42 -0.50 9.25
C GLU A 171 -13.62 0.34 8.24
N VAL A 172 -13.18 -0.27 7.13
CA VAL A 172 -12.41 0.41 6.09
C VAL A 172 -13.19 0.44 4.78
N ARG A 173 -13.49 1.65 4.32
CA ARG A 173 -14.26 1.91 3.10
C ARG A 173 -13.33 2.49 2.03
N ALA A 174 -13.35 1.92 0.83
CA ALA A 174 -12.47 2.33 -0.27
C ALA A 174 -13.31 2.70 -1.50
N PRO A 175 -13.65 3.99 -1.71
CA PRO A 175 -14.55 4.43 -2.77
C PRO A 175 -14.09 4.09 -4.18
N PHE A 176 -12.77 4.09 -4.44
CA PHE A 176 -12.20 3.64 -5.72
C PHE A 176 -12.57 2.18 -6.03
N LEU A 177 -12.80 1.35 -5.01
CA LEU A 177 -13.19 -0.05 -5.15
C LEU A 177 -14.72 -0.26 -5.07
N ASP A 178 -15.53 0.81 -5.06
CA ASP A 178 -16.97 0.65 -5.26
C ASP A 178 -17.23 -0.03 -6.61
N ARG A 179 -18.17 -0.98 -6.63
CA ARG A 179 -18.41 -1.84 -7.79
C ARG A 179 -18.69 -1.04 -9.07
N GLU A 180 -19.60 -0.05 -9.00
CA GLU A 180 -19.99 0.73 -10.18
C GLU A 180 -18.84 1.60 -10.68
N PHE A 181 -18.10 2.23 -9.75
CA PHE A 181 -16.98 3.08 -10.10
C PHE A 181 -15.78 2.27 -10.63
N ALA A 182 -15.47 1.13 -10.01
CA ALA A 182 -14.40 0.25 -10.44
C ALA A 182 -14.70 -0.37 -11.82
N GLU A 183 -15.94 -0.81 -12.09
CA GLU A 183 -16.35 -1.31 -13.41
C GLU A 183 -16.19 -0.22 -14.48
N TYR A 184 -16.63 1.00 -14.18
CA TYR A 184 -16.41 2.17 -15.04
C TYR A 184 -14.91 2.41 -15.29
N ALA A 185 -14.10 2.52 -14.24
CA ALA A 185 -12.66 2.75 -14.36
C ALA A 185 -11.96 1.65 -15.16
N LYS A 186 -12.39 0.38 -15.05
CA LYS A 186 -11.85 -0.75 -15.82
C LYS A 186 -12.22 -0.69 -17.31
N SER A 187 -13.41 -0.18 -17.65
CA SER A 187 -13.85 0.00 -19.04
C SER A 187 -13.13 1.14 -19.78
N MET A 188 -12.51 2.07 -19.04
CA MET A 188 -11.80 3.21 -19.61
C MET A 188 -10.55 2.78 -20.41
N PRO A 189 -10.34 3.31 -21.64
CA PRO A 189 -9.15 3.01 -22.43
C PRO A 189 -7.86 3.30 -21.67
N ALA A 190 -6.88 2.41 -21.80
CA ALA A 190 -5.59 2.56 -21.11
C ALA A 190 -4.88 3.88 -21.44
N GLY A 191 -5.04 4.39 -22.67
CA GLY A 191 -4.48 5.67 -23.12
C GLY A 191 -5.04 6.90 -22.40
N GLU A 192 -6.23 6.84 -21.81
CA GLU A 192 -6.79 7.94 -21.00
C GLU A 192 -6.17 7.99 -19.60
N LYS A 193 -5.65 6.85 -19.11
CA LYS A 193 -5.08 6.72 -17.76
C LYS A 193 -3.65 7.26 -17.68
N VAL A 194 -3.00 7.48 -18.82
CA VAL A 194 -1.61 7.92 -18.92
C VAL A 194 -1.51 9.11 -19.86
N GLY A 195 -0.49 9.94 -19.71
CA GLY A 195 -0.32 11.09 -20.58
C GLY A 195 0.99 11.80 -20.34
N GLU A 196 1.21 12.88 -21.09
CA GLU A 196 2.39 13.73 -20.96
C GLU A 196 1.98 15.14 -20.54
N ARG A 197 2.75 15.74 -19.65
CA ARG A 197 2.62 17.14 -19.24
C ARG A 197 4.01 17.68 -18.92
N ASP A 198 4.34 18.83 -19.50
CA ASP A 198 5.60 19.55 -19.26
C ASP A 198 6.85 18.66 -19.53
N GLY A 199 6.77 17.81 -20.56
CA GLY A 199 7.82 16.87 -20.95
C GLY A 199 7.94 15.64 -20.03
N GLU A 200 7.08 15.51 -19.01
CA GLU A 200 7.05 14.36 -18.11
C GLU A 200 5.86 13.43 -18.38
N LYS A 201 6.11 12.14 -18.26
CA LYS A 201 5.10 11.08 -18.39
C LYS A 201 4.41 10.80 -17.06
N TRP A 202 3.09 10.75 -17.08
CA TRP A 202 2.26 10.66 -15.88
C TRP A 202 1.27 9.50 -15.98
N GLY A 203 1.21 8.70 -14.92
CA GLY A 203 0.07 7.84 -14.63
C GLY A 203 -1.05 8.61 -13.94
N LYS A 204 -2.23 8.00 -13.85
CA LYS A 204 -3.46 8.63 -13.32
C LYS A 204 -3.84 9.91 -14.05
N PHE A 205 -3.49 10.03 -15.33
CA PHE A 205 -3.53 11.29 -16.06
C PHE A 205 -4.94 11.92 -16.06
N VAL A 206 -5.96 11.13 -16.40
CA VAL A 206 -7.36 11.56 -16.31
C VAL A 206 -7.73 12.05 -14.90
N LEU A 207 -7.36 11.34 -13.82
CA LEU A 207 -7.63 11.79 -12.45
C LEU A 207 -6.96 13.13 -12.16
N ARG A 208 -5.69 13.28 -12.53
CA ARG A 208 -4.93 14.52 -12.32
C ARG A 208 -5.59 15.69 -13.02
N LYS A 209 -6.02 15.52 -14.27
CA LYS A 209 -6.71 16.54 -15.06
C LYS A 209 -8.06 16.92 -14.44
N CYS A 210 -8.90 15.94 -14.11
CA CYS A 210 -10.25 16.21 -13.63
C CYS A 210 -10.27 16.84 -12.24
N PHE A 211 -9.28 16.55 -11.39
CA PHE A 211 -9.17 17.13 -10.04
C PHE A 211 -8.13 18.25 -9.93
N GLU A 212 -7.54 18.72 -11.05
CA GLU A 212 -6.56 19.81 -11.05
C GLU A 212 -7.17 21.11 -10.50
N ARG A 213 -8.44 21.38 -10.81
CA ARG A 213 -9.15 22.56 -10.31
C ARG A 213 -9.25 22.57 -8.78
N ASP A 214 -9.50 21.41 -8.18
CA ASP A 214 -9.63 21.30 -6.72
C ASP A 214 -8.23 21.32 -6.07
N LEU A 215 -7.35 20.44 -6.52
CA LEU A 215 -6.08 20.17 -5.84
C LEU A 215 -4.97 21.18 -6.20
N GLY A 216 -5.08 21.86 -7.34
CA GLY A 216 -4.01 22.70 -7.89
C GLY A 216 -2.75 21.88 -8.17
N GLY A 217 -1.59 22.42 -7.78
CA GLY A 217 -0.29 21.74 -7.98
C GLY A 217 -0.19 20.36 -7.30
N LEU A 218 -1.00 20.08 -6.27
CA LEU A 218 -1.02 18.77 -5.60
C LEU A 218 -1.48 17.64 -6.55
N ALA A 219 -2.29 17.95 -7.57
CA ALA A 219 -2.67 17.00 -8.61
C ALA A 219 -1.46 16.48 -9.40
N TRP A 220 -0.35 17.22 -9.43
CA TRP A 220 0.86 16.94 -10.22
C TRP A 220 2.08 16.70 -9.33
N ARG A 221 1.87 16.30 -8.07
CA ARG A 221 2.93 15.75 -7.22
C ARG A 221 3.46 14.45 -7.82
N LYS A 222 4.79 14.31 -7.89
CA LYS A 222 5.47 13.06 -8.25
C LYS A 222 5.16 11.95 -7.24
N LYS A 223 4.89 10.74 -7.74
CA LYS A 223 4.59 9.59 -6.88
C LYS A 223 5.84 9.15 -6.13
N MET A 224 5.68 9.00 -4.82
CA MET A 224 6.62 8.31 -3.95
C MET A 224 6.05 6.94 -3.56
N ALA A 225 6.93 5.97 -3.30
CA ALA A 225 6.52 4.72 -2.66
C ALA A 225 6.00 5.04 -1.24
N GLN A 226 5.03 4.27 -0.76
CA GLN A 226 4.41 4.53 0.55
C GLN A 226 5.44 4.44 1.68
N GLU A 227 6.36 3.47 1.64
CA GLU A 227 7.40 3.36 2.66
C GLU A 227 8.35 4.56 2.71
N GLN A 228 8.59 5.21 1.57
CA GLN A 228 9.44 6.41 1.46
C GLN A 228 8.69 7.68 1.87
N GLY A 229 7.43 7.78 1.47
CA GLY A 229 6.57 8.92 1.82
C GLY A 229 6.33 9.00 3.32
N ALA A 230 6.06 7.86 3.95
CA ALA A 230 5.86 7.73 5.39
C ALA A 230 7.18 7.58 6.19
N GLY A 231 8.33 7.48 5.53
CA GLY A 231 9.65 7.35 6.16
C GLY A 231 9.95 5.98 6.79
N THR A 232 9.04 5.00 6.69
CA THR A 232 9.24 3.64 7.23
C THR A 232 10.36 2.87 6.52
N ASP A 233 10.75 3.29 5.32
CA ASP A 233 11.92 2.75 4.63
C ASP A 233 13.19 2.91 5.48
N GLN A 234 13.28 3.93 6.35
CA GLN A 234 14.42 4.16 7.23
C GLN A 234 14.53 3.15 8.39
N PHE A 235 13.49 2.36 8.66
CA PHE A 235 13.49 1.39 9.75
C PHE A 235 14.60 0.35 9.63
N HIS A 236 15.07 0.03 8.42
CA HIS A 236 16.20 -0.87 8.22
C HIS A 236 17.45 -0.44 8.99
N LYS A 237 17.70 0.87 9.12
CA LYS A 237 18.86 1.40 9.86
C LYS A 237 18.79 1.06 11.34
N TYR A 238 17.61 1.20 11.93
CA TYR A 238 17.39 0.84 13.32
C TYR A 238 17.59 -0.66 13.56
N VAL A 239 17.14 -1.51 12.63
CA VAL A 239 17.36 -2.96 12.73
C VAL A 239 18.83 -3.34 12.52
N GLU A 240 19.55 -2.60 11.68
CA GLU A 240 20.98 -2.82 11.42
C GLU A 240 21.82 -2.68 12.69
N ASP A 241 21.46 -1.71 13.55
CA ASP A 241 22.11 -1.46 14.85
C ASP A 241 21.65 -2.44 15.95
N MET A 242 20.45 -3.00 15.83
CA MET A 242 19.86 -3.93 16.80
C MET A 242 20.44 -5.35 16.71
N ILE A 243 20.96 -5.74 15.54
CA ILE A 243 21.45 -7.10 15.27
C ILE A 243 22.90 -7.02 14.83
N ASP A 244 23.83 -7.55 15.61
CA ASP A 244 25.23 -7.62 15.20
C ASP A 244 25.45 -8.68 14.09
N ASP A 245 26.54 -8.53 13.34
CA ASP A 245 26.84 -9.38 12.18
C ASP A 245 27.03 -10.86 12.56
N SER A 246 27.54 -11.15 13.75
CA SER A 246 27.75 -12.52 14.22
C SER A 246 26.41 -13.18 14.55
N THR A 247 25.50 -12.46 15.19
CA THR A 247 24.13 -12.90 15.44
C THR A 247 23.40 -13.13 14.12
N TYR A 248 23.50 -12.20 13.17
CA TYR A 248 22.90 -12.36 11.85
C TYR A 248 23.43 -13.60 11.14
N ALA A 249 24.75 -13.78 11.06
CA ALA A 249 25.36 -14.93 10.39
C ALA A 249 24.93 -16.27 11.00
N ASN A 250 24.84 -16.35 12.32
CA ASN A 250 24.38 -17.57 13.01
C ASN A 250 22.90 -17.85 12.76
N ARG A 251 22.04 -16.84 12.89
CA ARG A 251 20.59 -16.99 12.65
C ARG A 251 20.26 -17.26 11.18
N ALA A 252 21.01 -16.70 10.24
CA ALA A 252 20.85 -16.99 8.82
C ALA A 252 21.14 -18.45 8.47
N LYS A 253 22.13 -19.08 9.13
CA LYS A 253 22.37 -20.54 8.99
C LYS A 253 21.19 -21.35 9.49
N ILE A 254 20.59 -20.98 10.63
CA ILE A 254 19.40 -21.64 11.18
C ILE A 254 18.22 -21.49 10.21
N ALA A 255 17.95 -20.27 9.74
CA ALA A 255 16.88 -20.01 8.77
C ALA A 255 17.07 -20.81 7.47
N LEU A 256 18.31 -21.01 7.01
CA LEU A 256 18.60 -21.82 5.84
C LEU A 256 18.22 -23.30 6.03
N LEU A 257 18.44 -23.87 7.24
CA LEU A 257 17.97 -25.22 7.59
C LEU A 257 16.42 -25.29 7.60
N GLU A 258 15.77 -24.18 7.93
CA GLU A 258 14.32 -24.00 7.84
C GLU A 258 13.84 -23.73 6.39
N GLY A 259 14.75 -23.69 5.40
CA GLY A 259 14.44 -23.48 3.99
C GLY A 259 14.25 -22.01 3.60
N VAL A 260 14.73 -21.07 4.43
CA VAL A 260 14.55 -19.63 4.26
C VAL A 260 15.89 -18.93 4.02
N LYS A 261 16.00 -18.26 2.88
CA LYS A 261 17.14 -17.43 2.51
C LYS A 261 16.91 -15.98 2.94
N LEU A 262 17.57 -15.60 4.02
CA LEU A 262 17.55 -14.23 4.53
C LEU A 262 18.42 -13.31 3.66
N ARG A 263 18.03 -12.02 3.59
CA ARG A 263 18.62 -11.03 2.66
C ARG A 263 19.15 -9.78 3.37
N SER A 264 18.75 -9.57 4.62
CA SER A 264 19.16 -8.45 5.47
C SER A 264 18.81 -8.75 6.92
N LYS A 265 19.36 -7.96 7.86
CA LYS A 265 18.98 -8.00 9.27
C LYS A 265 17.51 -7.64 9.49
N GLU A 266 16.96 -6.71 8.71
CA GLU A 266 15.53 -6.43 8.68
C GLU A 266 14.70 -7.67 8.30
N HIS A 267 15.12 -8.40 7.26
CA HIS A 267 14.45 -9.63 6.86
C HIS A 267 14.55 -10.72 7.94
N LEU A 268 15.68 -10.80 8.65
CA LEU A 268 15.83 -11.67 9.84
C LEU A 268 14.87 -11.27 10.97
N HIS A 269 14.76 -9.97 11.27
CA HIS A 269 13.90 -9.48 12.35
C HIS A 269 12.44 -9.87 12.12
N TYR A 270 11.93 -9.65 10.90
CA TYR A 270 10.57 -10.05 10.52
C TYR A 270 10.39 -11.56 10.51
N TYR A 271 11.39 -12.31 10.04
CA TYR A 271 11.34 -13.77 10.05
C TYR A 271 11.31 -14.33 11.49
N ALA A 272 12.07 -13.75 12.41
CA ALA A 272 12.07 -14.17 13.81
C ALA A 272 10.70 -13.96 14.47
N MET A 273 10.03 -12.83 14.19
CA MET A 273 8.65 -12.60 14.60
C MET A 273 7.70 -13.60 13.95
N PHE A 274 7.82 -13.82 12.64
CA PHE A 274 7.01 -14.80 11.92
C PHE A 274 7.10 -16.19 12.55
N ARG A 275 8.32 -16.62 12.90
CA ARG A 275 8.60 -17.92 13.53
C ARG A 275 8.08 -18.06 14.96
N SER A 276 7.80 -16.96 15.63
CA SER A 276 7.17 -16.97 16.96
C SER A 276 5.70 -17.37 16.91
N TYR A 277 5.05 -17.26 15.74
CA TYR A 277 3.61 -17.56 15.56
C TYR A 277 3.33 -18.69 14.57
N ASN A 278 4.27 -18.97 13.66
CA ASN A 278 4.06 -19.88 12.53
C ASN A 278 5.26 -20.84 12.41
N PRO A 279 5.06 -22.09 11.97
CA PRO A 279 6.17 -22.97 11.59
C PRO A 279 6.95 -22.40 10.39
N PRO A 280 8.13 -22.95 10.05
CA PRO A 280 8.80 -22.60 8.80
C PRO A 280 7.85 -22.68 7.59
N PRO A 281 7.94 -21.77 6.60
CA PRO A 281 6.96 -21.75 5.51
C PRO A 281 6.89 -23.05 4.68
N LYS A 282 8.00 -23.81 4.61
CA LYS A 282 8.01 -25.14 3.98
C LYS A 282 7.08 -26.15 4.67
N GLU A 283 6.76 -25.94 5.94
CA GLU A 283 5.89 -26.77 6.78
C GLU A 283 4.45 -26.23 6.87
N GLU A 284 4.11 -25.22 6.06
CA GLU A 284 2.75 -24.70 5.95
C GLU A 284 1.75 -25.84 5.63
N ALA A 285 0.71 -25.96 6.46
CA ALA A 285 -0.35 -26.96 6.31
C ALA A 285 -1.27 -26.61 5.13
N GLY A 286 -1.86 -27.63 4.48
CA GLY A 286 -2.94 -27.44 3.51
C GLY A 286 -2.65 -27.81 2.06
N GLY A 287 -1.54 -28.49 1.77
CA GLY A 287 -1.21 -28.94 0.41
C GLY A 287 -0.90 -27.79 -0.53
N CYS A 288 0.35 -27.71 -1.00
CA CYS A 288 0.77 -26.65 -1.91
C CYS A 288 1.41 -27.28 -3.14
N SER A 289 0.95 -26.95 -4.35
CA SER A 289 1.49 -27.52 -5.58
C SER A 289 2.77 -26.81 -6.02
N ARG A 290 2.92 -25.52 -5.69
CA ARG A 290 4.05 -24.68 -6.08
C ARG A 290 4.58 -23.89 -4.90
N ARG A 291 5.88 -23.96 -4.65
CA ARG A 291 6.53 -23.30 -3.51
C ARG A 291 7.55 -22.25 -3.95
N CYS A 292 7.74 -21.23 -3.12
CA CYS A 292 8.79 -20.25 -3.31
C CYS A 292 10.17 -20.89 -3.06
N PRO A 293 11.14 -20.79 -3.98
CA PRO A 293 12.47 -21.36 -3.79
C PRO A 293 13.30 -20.66 -2.71
N GLU A 294 12.93 -19.43 -2.31
CA GLU A 294 13.68 -18.63 -1.34
C GLU A 294 13.16 -18.78 0.10
N CYS A 295 11.96 -19.34 0.32
CA CYS A 295 11.44 -19.57 1.67
C CYS A 295 10.65 -20.87 1.88
N GLY A 296 10.37 -21.62 0.80
CA GLY A 296 9.52 -22.81 0.84
C GLY A 296 8.02 -22.52 1.03
N GLY A 297 7.62 -21.27 1.21
CA GLY A 297 6.22 -20.87 1.42
C GLY A 297 5.35 -21.10 0.19
N CYS A 298 4.04 -21.26 0.39
CA CYS A 298 3.14 -21.60 -0.69
C CYS A 298 3.02 -20.47 -1.74
N PHE A 299 2.97 -20.85 -3.02
CA PHE A 299 2.94 -19.95 -4.17
C PHE A 299 1.84 -20.37 -5.16
N GLU A 300 0.58 -20.21 -4.75
CA GLU A 300 -0.60 -20.51 -5.60
C GLU A 300 -1.22 -19.28 -6.23
N TRP A 301 -0.38 -18.35 -6.69
CA TRP A 301 -0.86 -17.13 -7.33
C TRP A 301 -0.07 -16.81 -8.60
N THR A 302 -0.63 -15.96 -9.45
CA THR A 302 -0.12 -15.68 -10.81
C THR A 302 0.90 -14.53 -10.85
N GLY A 303 1.35 -14.05 -9.69
CA GLY A 303 2.32 -12.97 -9.61
C GLY A 303 3.77 -13.41 -9.76
N LYS A 304 4.67 -12.42 -9.65
CA LYS A 304 6.12 -12.59 -9.81
C LYS A 304 6.89 -12.42 -8.51
N PHE A 305 6.22 -12.24 -7.38
CA PHE A 305 6.87 -12.11 -6.06
C PHE A 305 6.27 -13.08 -5.05
N CYS A 306 7.00 -13.42 -3.99
CA CYS A 306 6.48 -14.26 -2.91
C CYS A 306 5.75 -13.39 -1.87
N ARG A 307 4.47 -13.66 -1.62
CA ARG A 307 3.67 -12.94 -0.60
C ARG A 307 4.12 -13.23 0.84
N THR A 308 4.85 -14.32 1.06
CA THR A 308 5.35 -14.72 2.39
C THR A 308 6.68 -14.05 2.72
N CYS A 309 7.64 -14.03 1.80
CA CYS A 309 8.98 -13.51 2.10
C CYS A 309 9.38 -12.28 1.30
N GLY A 310 8.60 -11.86 0.29
CA GLY A 310 8.96 -10.70 -0.55
C GLY A 310 10.04 -10.97 -1.59
N ALA A 311 10.42 -12.23 -1.84
CA ALA A 311 11.35 -12.55 -2.91
C ALA A 311 10.78 -12.10 -4.28
N PHE A 312 11.59 -11.46 -5.10
CA PHE A 312 11.25 -11.01 -6.45
C PHE A 312 12.50 -10.90 -7.35
N PRO A 313 12.44 -11.31 -8.63
CA PRO A 313 11.38 -12.11 -9.23
C PRO A 313 11.44 -13.57 -8.73
N VAL A 314 10.29 -14.24 -8.68
CA VAL A 314 10.18 -15.65 -8.27
C VAL A 314 9.63 -16.50 -9.42
N THR A 315 10.35 -17.56 -9.73
CA THR A 315 9.86 -18.71 -10.49
C THR A 315 9.58 -19.82 -9.49
N PRO A 316 8.30 -20.14 -9.17
CA PRO A 316 8.01 -21.14 -8.17
C PRO A 316 8.34 -22.55 -8.66
N VAL A 317 8.71 -23.43 -7.75
CA VAL A 317 9.04 -24.83 -8.02
C VAL A 317 7.91 -25.74 -7.58
N ALA A 318 7.71 -26.89 -8.26
CA ALA A 318 6.72 -27.87 -7.83
C ALA A 318 7.05 -28.36 -6.40
N SER A 319 6.03 -28.53 -5.56
CA SER A 319 6.22 -29.26 -4.30
C SER A 319 6.48 -30.71 -4.65
N LEU A 320 7.60 -31.23 -4.17
CA LEU A 320 7.78 -32.67 -4.00
C LEU A 320 6.78 -33.20 -2.97
#